data_AF-A0ABD3NWR4-F1
#
_entry.id   AF-A0ABD3NWR4-F1
#
_cell.length_a   1.000
_cell.length_b   1.000
_cell.length_c   1.000
_cell.angle_alpha   90.00
_cell.angle_beta   90.00
_cell.angle_gamma   90.00
#
_symmetry.space_group_name_H-M   'P 1'
#
loop_
_entity.id
_entity.type
_entity.pdbx_description
1 polymer ?
#
loop_
_entity_poly.entity_id
_entity_poly.type
_entity_poly.pdbx_seq_one_letter_code
_entity_poly.pdbx_strand_id
1 'polypeptide(L)'
;MPSHKLNIAAQTKNYHDLAAHVNEALNDVDKDLLETADIYAGRTAAYWAVQKGSPECLGIMAKAGANLHKACPHVWEIDDSSGFGDGYLIDPSSEDDRLKVHHALNQTTLSFVTRTCCECSGNEHLKTCSRCRMARYCSEDCQANGWETHQLVCKRIQTGSDMVTVHKKFPDPAKKNPGGFEPHNELEEDTIVDANGEHGESSACWEYYDIETKSWVAYPDELKVAIEDVYSQGTFARYAFRPGCPDAEGIEENPISCVPSNNVSTHSICFSHMIDHQIYTGAGRKIRRREVEIVEPEAAKPKRKFGCVPLCGAME
;
A
#
# COMPACT_ATOMS: atom_id res chain seq x y z
N MET A 1 0.45 -8.18 36.50
CA MET A 1 1.12 -7.92 35.21
C MET A 1 0.06 -8.03 34.12
N PRO A 2 -0.06 -7.07 33.19
CA PRO A 2 -0.95 -7.23 32.06
C PRO A 2 -0.53 -8.50 31.30
N SER A 3 -1.43 -9.46 31.11
CA SER A 3 -1.16 -10.58 30.21
C SER A 3 -0.99 -9.99 28.81
N HIS A 4 0.22 -10.07 28.26
CA HIS A 4 0.41 -9.72 26.85
C HIS A 4 -0.53 -10.58 26.02
N LYS A 5 -1.53 -9.95 25.39
CA LYS A 5 -2.42 -10.62 24.45
C LYS A 5 -1.54 -11.09 23.29
N LEU A 6 -1.19 -12.36 23.29
CA LEU A 6 -0.37 -12.95 22.24
C LEU A 6 -1.16 -12.95 20.92
N ASN A 7 -0.47 -12.64 19.82
CA ASN A 7 -1.03 -12.70 18.48
C ASN A 7 -1.50 -14.14 18.19
N ILE A 8 -2.82 -14.35 18.06
CA ILE A 8 -3.42 -15.69 17.87
C ILE A 8 -2.79 -16.41 16.68
N ALA A 9 -2.48 -15.70 15.59
CA ALA A 9 -1.92 -16.32 14.39
C ALA A 9 -0.52 -16.88 14.61
N ALA A 10 0.26 -16.31 15.54
CA ALA A 10 1.57 -16.85 15.90
C ALA A 10 1.47 -18.18 16.67
N GLN A 11 0.32 -18.46 17.30
CA GLN A 11 0.13 -19.64 18.14
C GLN A 11 -0.53 -20.80 17.40
N THR A 12 -1.41 -20.50 16.43
CA THR A 12 -2.22 -21.53 15.76
C THR A 12 -1.50 -22.10 14.54
N LYS A 13 -1.05 -23.35 14.64
CA LYS A 13 -0.51 -24.11 13.49
C LYS A 13 -1.61 -24.66 12.56
N ASN A 14 -2.86 -24.67 13.01
CA ASN A 14 -4.02 -25.20 12.28
C ASN A 14 -5.12 -24.12 12.16
N TYR A 15 -5.67 -23.97 10.95
CA TYR A 15 -6.73 -22.99 10.65
C TYR A 15 -8.05 -23.30 11.36
N HIS A 16 -8.31 -24.56 11.72
CA HIS A 16 -9.49 -24.93 12.52
C HIS A 16 -9.40 -24.36 13.94
N ASP A 17 -8.23 -24.43 14.57
CA ASP A 17 -8.00 -23.86 15.89
C ASP A 17 -8.07 -22.33 15.84
N LEU A 18 -7.54 -21.73 14.77
CA LEU A 18 -7.70 -20.30 14.50
C LEU A 18 -9.18 -19.90 14.40
N ALA A 19 -9.99 -20.66 13.66
CA ALA A 19 -11.42 -20.38 13.54
C ALA A 19 -12.14 -20.45 14.89
N ALA A 20 -11.79 -21.43 15.73
CA ALA A 20 -12.35 -21.55 17.07
C ALA A 20 -11.98 -20.34 17.94
N HIS A 21 -10.70 -19.98 18.00
CA HIS A 21 -10.23 -18.82 18.77
C HIS A 21 -10.81 -17.50 18.28
N VAL A 22 -10.96 -17.31 16.96
CA VAL A 22 -11.58 -16.10 16.40
C VAL A 22 -13.06 -16.01 16.76
N ASN A 23 -13.81 -17.13 16.66
CA ASN A 23 -15.22 -17.13 17.06
C ASN A 23 -15.39 -16.88 18.57
N GLU A 24 -14.49 -17.42 19.41
CA GLU A 24 -14.46 -17.13 20.85
C GLU A 24 -14.18 -15.65 21.12
N ALA A 25 -13.11 -15.09 20.56
CA ALA A 25 -12.74 -13.68 20.73
C ALA A 25 -13.85 -12.71 20.27
N LEU A 26 -14.55 -13.03 19.19
CA LEU A 26 -15.67 -12.22 18.69
C LEU A 26 -16.89 -12.26 19.62
N ASN A 27 -17.12 -13.36 20.34
CA ASN A 27 -18.20 -13.48 21.32
C ASN A 27 -17.87 -12.71 22.61
N ASP A 28 -16.59 -12.65 22.98
CA ASP A 28 -16.10 -11.97 24.19
C ASP A 28 -15.87 -10.46 24.01
N VAL A 29 -16.26 -9.88 22.86
CA VAL A 29 -16.21 -8.45 22.51
C VAL A 29 -14.78 -7.91 22.30
N ASP A 30 -13.74 -8.74 22.36
CA ASP A 30 -12.34 -8.31 22.22
C ASP A 30 -11.89 -8.29 20.74
N LYS A 31 -12.47 -7.38 19.96
CA LYS A 31 -12.17 -7.22 18.53
C LYS A 31 -10.72 -6.80 18.24
N ASP A 32 -10.08 -6.12 19.19
CA ASP A 32 -8.71 -5.61 19.06
C ASP A 32 -7.68 -6.73 18.93
N LEU A 33 -8.06 -7.95 19.28
CA LEU A 33 -7.19 -9.11 19.26
C LEU A 33 -6.86 -9.56 17.83
N LEU A 34 -7.72 -9.26 16.84
CA LEU A 34 -7.43 -9.44 15.41
C LEU A 34 -6.43 -8.41 14.88
N GLU A 35 -6.39 -7.24 15.50
CA GLU A 35 -5.54 -6.10 15.12
C GLU A 35 -4.22 -6.06 15.88
N THR A 36 -4.04 -6.94 16.86
CA THR A 36 -2.82 -7.00 17.67
C THR A 36 -1.66 -7.43 16.77
N ALA A 37 -0.82 -6.46 16.46
CA ALA A 37 0.42 -6.66 15.74
C ALA A 37 1.43 -7.44 16.60
N ASP A 38 2.31 -8.22 15.96
CA ASP A 38 3.49 -8.69 16.65
C ASP A 38 4.40 -7.52 17.05
N ILE A 39 5.12 -7.69 18.16
CA ILE A 39 5.94 -6.65 18.77
C ILE A 39 7.22 -6.36 18.00
N TYR A 40 7.56 -7.17 16.99
CA TYR A 40 8.86 -7.09 16.31
C TYR A 40 8.75 -6.43 14.95
N ALA A 41 7.65 -6.65 14.23
CA ALA A 41 7.51 -6.28 12.83
C ALA A 41 6.16 -5.63 12.50
N GLY A 42 5.30 -5.36 13.50
CA GLY A 42 4.00 -4.73 13.26
C GLY A 42 3.01 -5.66 12.52
N ARG A 43 3.31 -6.96 12.41
CA ARG A 43 2.55 -7.87 11.54
C ARG A 43 1.29 -8.36 12.24
N THR A 44 0.15 -8.15 11.59
CA THR A 44 -1.14 -8.63 12.08
C THR A 44 -1.31 -10.13 11.84
N ALA A 45 -2.32 -10.73 12.47
CA ALA A 45 -2.73 -12.08 12.14
C ALA A 45 -3.04 -12.25 10.64
N ALA A 46 -3.70 -11.27 10.04
CA ALA A 46 -4.04 -11.28 8.63
C ALA A 46 -2.80 -11.24 7.72
N TYR A 47 -1.78 -10.46 8.10
CA TYR A 47 -0.48 -10.46 7.43
C TYR A 47 0.11 -11.86 7.38
N TRP A 48 0.17 -12.55 8.52
CA TRP A 48 0.76 -13.88 8.62
C TRP A 48 -0.01 -14.93 7.79
N ALA A 49 -1.34 -14.83 7.72
CA ALA A 49 -2.11 -15.73 6.86
C ALA A 49 -1.82 -15.53 5.38
N VAL A 50 -1.65 -14.27 4.94
CA VAL A 50 -1.22 -14.02 3.56
C VAL A 50 0.18 -14.58 3.40
N GLN A 51 1.14 -14.15 4.24
CA GLN A 51 2.57 -14.52 4.27
C GLN A 51 2.83 -16.04 4.20
N LYS A 52 2.02 -16.84 4.90
CA LYS A 52 2.14 -18.31 4.91
C LYS A 52 1.25 -18.99 3.87
N GLY A 53 0.66 -18.24 2.93
CA GLY A 53 -0.13 -18.78 1.83
C GLY A 53 -1.34 -19.58 2.32
N SER A 54 -2.05 -19.04 3.33
CA SER A 54 -3.13 -19.70 4.06
C SER A 54 -4.48 -18.99 3.80
N PRO A 55 -5.17 -19.30 2.68
CA PRO A 55 -6.37 -18.56 2.29
C PRO A 55 -7.56 -18.81 3.22
N GLU A 56 -7.66 -19.99 3.86
CA GLU A 56 -8.67 -20.26 4.88
C GLU A 56 -8.54 -19.30 6.06
N CYS A 57 -7.33 -19.14 6.59
CA CYS A 57 -7.05 -18.21 7.70
C CYS A 57 -7.43 -16.78 7.32
N LEU A 58 -7.08 -16.35 6.11
CA LEU A 58 -7.47 -15.03 5.61
C LEU A 58 -9.00 -14.90 5.50
N GLY A 59 -9.68 -15.92 4.99
CA GLY A 59 -11.15 -15.93 4.90
C GLY A 59 -11.84 -15.79 6.24
N ILE A 60 -11.33 -16.47 7.28
CA ILE A 60 -11.78 -16.33 8.68
C ILE A 60 -11.62 -14.89 9.13
N MET A 61 -10.41 -14.34 9.04
CA MET A 61 -10.11 -12.99 9.53
C MET A 61 -10.83 -11.88 8.78
N ALA A 62 -10.91 -12.00 7.46
CA ALA A 62 -11.66 -11.08 6.62
C ALA A 62 -13.14 -11.04 6.98
N LYS A 63 -13.74 -12.22 7.26
CA LYS A 63 -15.14 -12.30 7.67
C LYS A 63 -15.36 -11.81 9.10
N ALA A 64 -14.37 -11.96 9.97
CA ALA A 64 -14.35 -11.46 11.34
C ALA A 64 -14.17 -9.94 11.43
N GLY A 65 -13.85 -9.26 10.33
CA GLY A 65 -13.67 -7.81 10.29
C GLY A 65 -12.26 -7.33 10.61
N ALA A 66 -11.26 -8.20 10.45
CA ALA A 66 -9.86 -7.78 10.51
C ALA A 66 -9.55 -6.74 9.42
N ASN A 67 -8.66 -5.81 9.74
CA ASN A 67 -8.17 -4.77 8.86
C ASN A 67 -7.16 -5.35 7.87
N LEU A 68 -7.68 -5.72 6.69
CA LEU A 68 -6.83 -6.30 5.65
C LEU A 68 -5.88 -5.30 4.99
N HIS A 69 -5.96 -3.98 5.28
CA HIS A 69 -4.94 -3.03 4.84
C HIS A 69 -3.55 -3.39 5.36
N LYS A 70 -3.49 -4.11 6.48
CA LYS A 70 -2.27 -4.58 7.13
C LYS A 70 -1.86 -5.99 6.70
N ALA A 71 -2.61 -6.62 5.79
CA ALA A 71 -2.48 -8.03 5.48
C ALA A 71 -1.62 -8.33 4.26
N CYS A 72 -1.28 -7.34 3.44
CA CYS A 72 -0.52 -7.57 2.21
C CYS A 72 0.99 -7.58 2.49
N PRO A 73 1.67 -8.75 2.46
CA PRO A 73 3.12 -8.79 2.53
C PRO A 73 3.69 -8.26 1.22
N HIS A 74 4.64 -7.35 1.35
CA HIS A 74 5.40 -6.83 0.22
C HIS A 74 6.60 -7.69 -0.09
N VAL A 75 7.00 -8.52 0.87
CA VAL A 75 8.09 -9.46 0.71
C VAL A 75 7.73 -10.77 1.37
N TRP A 76 8.04 -11.87 0.70
CA TRP A 76 7.77 -13.20 1.21
C TRP A 76 9.00 -13.77 1.90
N GLU A 77 8.89 -13.97 3.21
CA GLU A 77 9.74 -14.87 3.96
C GLU A 77 9.37 -16.32 3.65
N ILE A 78 10.26 -17.00 2.94
CA ILE A 78 10.22 -18.45 2.84
C ILE A 78 11.04 -19.00 4.00
N ASP A 79 10.43 -19.89 4.79
CA ASP A 79 11.17 -20.71 5.74
C ASP A 79 12.04 -21.66 4.91
N ASP A 80 13.26 -21.25 4.60
CA ASP A 80 14.23 -22.19 4.10
C ASP A 80 14.66 -23.05 5.29
N SER A 81 14.27 -24.32 5.27
CA SER A 81 14.71 -25.27 6.30
C SER A 81 16.22 -25.53 6.26
N SER A 82 16.99 -24.74 5.49
CA SER A 82 18.43 -24.87 5.28
C SER A 82 19.25 -24.39 6.50
N GLY A 83 18.65 -23.62 7.40
CA GLY A 83 19.29 -23.17 8.63
C GLY A 83 20.34 -22.08 8.44
N PHE A 84 20.51 -21.55 7.23
CA PHE A 84 21.31 -20.37 6.94
C PHE A 84 20.39 -19.15 7.05
N GLY A 85 20.32 -18.58 8.26
CA GLY A 85 19.27 -17.68 8.75
C GLY A 85 19.06 -16.32 8.08
N ASP A 86 19.42 -16.13 6.81
CA ASP A 86 19.00 -14.96 6.03
C ASP A 86 17.92 -15.38 5.04
N GLY A 87 16.66 -15.21 5.46
CA GLY A 87 15.50 -15.49 4.60
C GLY A 87 15.58 -14.69 3.31
N TYR A 88 15.70 -15.38 2.17
CA TYR A 88 15.68 -14.73 0.87
C TYR A 88 14.32 -14.11 0.60
N LEU A 89 14.32 -12.81 0.29
CA LEU A 89 13.16 -12.06 -0.16
C LEU A 89 12.81 -12.53 -1.58
N ILE A 90 11.75 -13.32 -1.74
CA ILE A 90 11.33 -13.80 -3.06
C ILE A 90 10.20 -12.92 -3.60
N ASP A 91 10.36 -12.49 -4.84
CA ASP A 91 9.32 -11.79 -5.59
C ASP A 91 8.12 -12.74 -5.79
N PRO A 92 6.88 -12.33 -5.41
CA PRO A 92 5.68 -13.13 -5.65
C PRO A 92 5.45 -13.49 -7.12
N SER A 93 6.00 -12.73 -8.06
CA SER A 93 5.91 -12.98 -9.50
C SER A 93 6.92 -14.02 -10.00
N SER A 94 7.82 -14.51 -9.14
CA SER A 94 8.76 -15.57 -9.52
C SER A 94 8.01 -16.81 -10.05
N GLU A 95 8.58 -17.48 -11.05
CA GLU A 95 8.03 -18.72 -11.62
C GLU A 95 8.08 -19.91 -10.64
N ASP A 96 8.36 -19.66 -9.35
CA ASP A 96 8.35 -20.69 -8.34
C ASP A 96 6.90 -21.16 -8.08
N ASP A 97 6.61 -22.38 -8.52
CA ASP A 97 5.33 -23.05 -8.31
C ASP A 97 4.87 -23.04 -6.84
N ARG A 98 5.81 -22.96 -5.88
CA ARG A 98 5.51 -22.91 -4.44
C ARG A 98 4.85 -21.59 -4.02
N LEU A 99 5.02 -20.52 -4.79
CA LEU A 99 4.49 -19.19 -4.48
C LEU A 99 3.22 -18.81 -5.24
N LYS A 100 2.73 -19.66 -6.15
CA LYS A 100 1.48 -19.38 -6.90
C LYS A 100 0.28 -19.07 -5.98
N VAL A 101 0.16 -19.80 -4.87
CA VAL A 101 -0.88 -19.55 -3.85
C VAL A 101 -0.66 -18.21 -3.14
N HIS A 102 0.58 -17.91 -2.77
CA HIS A 102 0.98 -16.67 -2.10
C HIS A 102 0.66 -15.45 -2.99
N HIS A 103 1.10 -15.50 -4.24
CA HIS A 103 0.80 -14.48 -5.25
C HIS A 103 -0.71 -14.28 -5.44
N ALA A 104 -1.46 -15.37 -5.67
CA ALA A 104 -2.91 -15.31 -5.84
C ALA A 104 -3.64 -14.74 -4.62
N LEU A 105 -3.17 -15.09 -3.41
CA LEU A 105 -3.73 -14.61 -2.15
C LEU A 105 -3.46 -13.13 -1.96
N ASN A 106 -2.24 -12.67 -2.25
CA ASN A 106 -1.87 -11.26 -2.16
C ASN A 106 -2.61 -10.41 -3.18
N GLN A 107 -2.71 -10.83 -4.45
CA GLN A 107 -3.51 -10.15 -5.47
C GLN A 107 -4.99 -10.02 -5.05
N THR A 108 -5.56 -11.10 -4.51
CA THR A 108 -6.94 -11.09 -4.00
C THR A 108 -7.11 -10.13 -2.82
N THR A 109 -6.13 -10.09 -1.91
CA THR A 109 -6.14 -9.20 -0.74
C THR A 109 -6.00 -7.74 -1.17
N LEU A 110 -5.04 -7.42 -2.04
CA LEU A 110 -4.86 -6.10 -2.63
C LEU A 110 -6.14 -5.63 -3.31
N SER A 111 -6.72 -6.42 -4.22
CA SER A 111 -7.97 -6.11 -4.91
C SER A 111 -9.12 -5.73 -3.95
N PHE A 112 -9.23 -6.45 -2.83
CA PHE A 112 -10.24 -6.16 -1.81
C PHE A 112 -9.99 -4.82 -1.09
N VAL A 113 -8.74 -4.61 -0.66
CA VAL A 113 -8.27 -3.49 0.16
C VAL A 113 -8.24 -2.19 -0.62
N THR A 114 -7.57 -2.18 -1.79
CA THR A 114 -7.41 -1.00 -2.64
C THR A 114 -8.64 -0.70 -3.48
N ARG A 115 -9.61 -1.62 -3.50
CA ARG A 115 -10.79 -1.54 -4.36
C ARG A 115 -10.38 -1.39 -5.83
N THR A 116 -9.49 -2.27 -6.29
CA THR A 116 -9.05 -2.34 -7.69
C THR A 116 -9.35 -3.70 -8.29
N CYS A 117 -9.38 -3.76 -9.62
CA CYS A 117 -9.46 -4.97 -10.41
C CYS A 117 -8.26 -5.86 -10.09
N CYS A 118 -8.52 -7.13 -9.81
CA CYS A 118 -7.52 -8.14 -9.49
C CYS A 118 -6.64 -8.51 -10.71
N GLU A 119 -7.07 -8.13 -11.91
CA GLU A 119 -6.36 -8.40 -13.16
C GLU A 119 -5.67 -7.13 -13.69
N CYS A 120 -6.43 -6.10 -14.04
CA CYS A 120 -5.88 -4.90 -14.69
C CYS A 120 -5.56 -3.74 -13.74
N SER A 121 -5.75 -3.90 -12.42
CA SER A 121 -5.60 -2.84 -11.42
C SER A 121 -6.51 -1.60 -11.58
N GLY A 122 -7.42 -1.55 -12.57
CA GLY A 122 -8.40 -0.46 -12.73
C GLY A 122 -9.40 -0.40 -11.56
N ASN A 123 -10.02 0.75 -11.30
CA ASN A 123 -10.89 0.97 -10.13
C ASN A 123 -12.35 1.29 -10.48
N GLU A 124 -12.72 1.16 -11.75
CA GLU A 124 -14.05 1.49 -12.26
C GLU A 124 -14.94 0.26 -12.40
N HIS A 125 -16.25 0.44 -12.19
CA HIS A 125 -17.30 -0.58 -12.41
C HIS A 125 -17.02 -1.97 -11.81
N LEU A 126 -16.39 -2.00 -10.64
CA LEU A 126 -15.94 -3.25 -10.03
C LEU A 126 -17.10 -4.14 -9.58
N LYS A 127 -17.13 -5.36 -10.13
CA LYS A 127 -17.93 -6.49 -9.66
C LYS A 127 -17.10 -7.31 -8.67
N THR A 128 -17.74 -7.78 -7.61
CA THR A 128 -17.08 -8.65 -6.61
C THR A 128 -17.30 -10.11 -6.98
N CYS A 129 -16.27 -10.96 -6.84
CA CYS A 129 -16.38 -12.40 -6.99
C CYS A 129 -17.48 -12.96 -6.08
N SER A 130 -18.47 -13.65 -6.67
CA SER A 130 -19.66 -14.12 -5.95
C SER A 130 -19.37 -15.22 -4.91
N ARG A 131 -18.24 -15.93 -5.07
CA ARG A 131 -17.82 -17.03 -4.18
C ARG A 131 -17.08 -16.50 -2.94
N CYS A 132 -15.87 -15.98 -3.14
CA CYS A 132 -15.01 -15.56 -2.03
C CYS A 132 -15.35 -14.18 -1.47
N ARG A 133 -16.04 -13.34 -2.27
CA ARG A 133 -16.39 -11.94 -1.94
C ARG A 133 -15.21 -10.99 -1.67
N MET A 134 -13.98 -11.43 -1.95
CA MET A 134 -12.77 -10.63 -1.77
C MET A 134 -12.26 -10.04 -3.08
N ALA A 135 -12.03 -10.87 -4.10
CA ALA A 135 -11.53 -10.42 -5.40
C ALA A 135 -12.56 -9.56 -6.13
N ARG A 136 -12.09 -8.52 -6.83
CA ARG A 136 -12.90 -7.61 -7.63
C ARG A 136 -12.40 -7.54 -9.06
N TYR A 137 -13.32 -7.35 -10.01
CA TYR A 137 -13.01 -7.28 -11.43
C TYR A 137 -13.87 -6.19 -12.10
N CYS A 138 -13.30 -5.41 -13.01
CA CYS A 138 -14.06 -4.39 -13.74
C CYS A 138 -14.94 -4.97 -14.86
N SER A 139 -14.61 -6.18 -15.34
CA SER A 139 -15.35 -6.87 -16.41
C SER A 139 -15.30 -8.39 -16.25
N GLU A 140 -16.16 -9.09 -16.98
CA GLU A 140 -16.15 -10.55 -17.07
C GLU A 140 -14.87 -11.05 -17.76
N ASP A 141 -14.35 -10.30 -18.73
CA ASP A 141 -13.07 -10.61 -19.39
C ASP A 141 -11.89 -10.57 -18.39
N CYS A 142 -11.82 -9.52 -17.56
CA CYS A 142 -10.80 -9.45 -16.50
C CYS A 142 -10.95 -10.59 -15.49
N GLN A 143 -12.19 -10.99 -15.18
CA GLN A 143 -12.43 -12.14 -14.31
C GLN A 143 -11.97 -13.45 -14.95
N ALA A 144 -12.25 -13.67 -16.23
CA ALA A 144 -11.85 -14.86 -16.96
C ALA A 144 -10.32 -14.96 -17.09
N ASN A 145 -9.65 -13.85 -17.41
CA ASN A 145 -8.18 -13.79 -17.52
C ASN A 145 -7.51 -14.04 -16.17
N GLY A 146 -7.98 -13.38 -15.10
CA GLY A 146 -7.43 -13.56 -13.75
C GLY A 146 -7.88 -14.84 -13.05
N TRP A 147 -8.72 -15.68 -13.68
CA TRP A 147 -9.31 -16.86 -13.04
C TRP A 147 -8.28 -17.93 -12.72
N GLU A 148 -7.32 -18.18 -13.62
CA GLU A 148 -6.31 -19.22 -13.45
C GLU A 148 -5.52 -19.04 -12.15
N THR A 149 -5.16 -17.79 -11.84
CA THR A 149 -4.49 -17.40 -10.61
C THR A 149 -5.47 -17.40 -9.43
N HIS A 150 -6.64 -16.77 -9.57
CA HIS A 150 -7.58 -16.60 -8.45
C HIS A 150 -8.18 -17.92 -7.93
N GLN A 151 -8.42 -18.90 -8.81
CA GLN A 151 -9.06 -20.17 -8.42
C GLN A 151 -8.25 -20.95 -7.38
N LEU A 152 -6.93 -20.73 -7.31
CA LEU A 152 -6.03 -21.34 -6.32
C LEU A 152 -6.42 -20.99 -4.88
N VAL A 153 -7.02 -19.82 -4.67
CA VAL A 153 -7.37 -19.29 -3.35
C VAL A 153 -8.87 -19.10 -3.14
N CYS A 154 -9.64 -18.94 -4.22
CA CYS A 154 -11.07 -18.59 -4.17
C CYS A 154 -11.90 -19.50 -3.24
N LYS A 155 -11.85 -20.82 -3.47
CA LYS A 155 -12.63 -21.80 -2.70
C LYS A 155 -12.16 -21.89 -1.23
N ARG A 156 -10.86 -21.73 -1.01
CA ARG A 156 -10.24 -21.83 0.33
C ARG A 156 -10.59 -20.61 1.19
N ILE A 157 -10.57 -19.41 0.60
CA ILE A 157 -11.09 -18.18 1.24
C ILE A 157 -12.55 -18.36 1.63
N GLN A 158 -13.38 -18.84 0.69
CA GLN A 158 -14.80 -19.09 0.96
C GLN A 158 -14.97 -20.06 2.14
N THR A 159 -14.24 -21.19 2.12
CA THR A 159 -14.27 -22.20 3.18
C THR A 159 -13.96 -21.61 4.55
N GLY A 160 -12.89 -20.82 4.67
CA GLY A 160 -12.56 -20.13 5.92
C GLY A 160 -13.63 -19.12 6.35
N SER A 161 -14.17 -18.35 5.40
CA SER A 161 -15.21 -17.36 5.70
C SER A 161 -16.53 -17.97 6.18
N ASP A 162 -16.84 -19.20 5.75
CA ASP A 162 -18.03 -19.95 6.16
C ASP A 162 -17.89 -20.50 7.60
N MET A 163 -16.67 -20.56 8.15
CA MET A 163 -16.43 -20.95 9.55
C MET A 163 -16.75 -19.85 10.57
N VAL A 164 -16.89 -18.60 10.13
CA VAL A 164 -17.22 -17.46 11.01
C VAL A 164 -18.73 -17.21 10.97
N THR A 165 -19.40 -17.51 12.09
CA THR A 165 -20.86 -17.44 12.18
C THR A 165 -21.39 -16.09 12.65
N VAL A 166 -20.52 -15.26 13.25
CA VAL A 166 -20.89 -13.99 13.88
C VAL A 166 -21.40 -12.97 12.86
N HIS A 167 -20.80 -12.92 11.67
CA HIS A 167 -21.19 -11.99 10.62
C HIS A 167 -21.98 -12.69 9.50
N LYS A 168 -23.18 -12.19 9.19
CA LYS A 168 -23.98 -12.69 8.05
C LYS A 168 -23.39 -12.29 6.68
N LYS A 169 -22.71 -11.14 6.62
CA LYS A 169 -22.09 -10.58 5.42
C LYS A 169 -20.64 -10.22 5.71
N PHE A 170 -19.79 -10.19 4.69
CA PHE A 170 -18.45 -9.61 4.85
C PHE A 170 -18.60 -8.16 5.29
N PRO A 171 -17.86 -7.71 6.31
CA PRO A 171 -17.81 -6.30 6.65
C PRO A 171 -17.23 -5.52 5.45
N ASP A 172 -17.70 -4.29 5.28
CA ASP A 172 -17.07 -3.40 4.32
C ASP A 172 -15.61 -3.21 4.75
N PRO A 173 -14.63 -3.20 3.81
CA PRO A 173 -13.27 -2.83 4.14
C PRO A 173 -13.29 -1.45 4.81
N ALA A 174 -12.52 -1.32 5.90
CA ALA A 174 -12.46 -0.10 6.70
C ALA A 174 -12.33 1.11 5.76
N LYS A 175 -13.31 2.02 5.81
CA LYS A 175 -13.32 3.19 4.91
C LYS A 175 -12.19 4.18 5.23
N LYS A 176 -11.60 4.06 6.41
CA LYS A 176 -10.50 4.89 6.91
C LYS A 176 -9.50 3.96 7.56
N ASN A 177 -8.22 4.18 7.30
CA ASN A 177 -7.18 3.66 8.18
C ASN A 177 -7.16 4.60 9.40
N PRO A 178 -7.61 4.19 10.59
CA PRO A 178 -7.61 5.06 11.77
C PRO A 178 -6.20 5.52 12.17
N GLY A 179 -5.16 4.85 11.65
CA GLY A 179 -3.76 5.26 11.79
C GLY A 179 -3.30 6.39 10.86
N GLY A 180 -4.23 7.06 10.14
CA GLY A 180 -4.00 8.38 9.56
C GLY A 180 -2.82 8.47 8.60
N PHE A 181 -3.08 8.33 7.30
CA PHE A 181 -2.32 9.15 6.36
C PHE A 181 -2.93 10.54 6.49
N GLU A 182 -2.37 11.40 7.34
CA GLU A 182 -2.87 12.77 7.38
C GLU A 182 -2.63 13.39 6.00
N PRO A 183 -3.70 13.86 5.31
CA PRO A 183 -3.51 14.60 4.08
C PRO A 183 -2.61 15.79 4.38
N HIS A 184 -1.57 15.99 3.57
CA HIS A 184 -0.76 17.18 3.68
C HIS A 184 -1.68 18.39 3.54
N ASN A 185 -1.74 19.21 4.57
CA ASN A 185 -2.63 20.36 4.61
C ASN A 185 -2.01 21.42 3.70
N GLU A 186 -2.58 21.63 2.51
CA GLU A 186 -2.13 22.61 1.50
C GLU A 186 -2.06 24.06 2.03
N LEU A 187 -2.47 24.31 3.28
CA LEU A 187 -2.58 25.62 3.89
C LEU A 187 -1.28 26.17 4.52
N GLU A 188 -0.15 25.48 4.37
CA GLU A 188 1.18 26.00 4.75
C GLU A 188 2.09 26.26 3.53
N GLU A 189 1.50 26.62 2.37
CA GLU A 189 2.21 27.26 1.25
C GLU A 189 2.61 28.71 1.59
N ASP A 190 3.39 28.92 2.65
CA ASP A 190 4.08 30.19 2.90
C ASP A 190 5.57 30.02 2.56
N THR A 191 5.87 30.25 1.28
CA THR A 191 7.12 30.86 0.79
C THR A 191 8.45 30.23 1.23
N ILE A 192 8.94 29.24 0.47
CA ILE A 192 10.39 29.05 0.31
C ILE A 192 10.78 29.77 -0.98
N VAL A 193 11.28 30.99 -0.83
CA VAL A 193 11.80 31.82 -1.92
C VAL A 193 13.29 31.55 -2.00
N ASP A 194 13.72 30.71 -2.93
CA ASP A 194 15.15 30.47 -3.12
C ASP A 194 15.80 31.61 -3.92
N ALA A 195 16.47 32.48 -3.18
CA ALA A 195 17.48 33.36 -3.71
C ALA A 195 18.76 32.56 -3.96
N ASN A 196 18.93 32.07 -5.20
CA ASN A 196 20.22 31.72 -5.84
C ASN A 196 20.80 30.30 -5.62
N GLY A 197 20.02 29.23 -5.80
CA GLY A 197 20.56 27.86 -5.86
C GLY A 197 20.45 27.23 -7.25
N GLU A 198 21.57 27.12 -7.99
CA GLU A 198 21.70 26.22 -9.15
C GLU A 198 21.61 24.75 -8.69
N HIS A 199 20.40 24.25 -8.43
CA HIS A 199 20.13 22.83 -8.39
C HIS A 199 19.38 22.49 -9.66
N GLY A 200 20.00 21.69 -10.53
CA GLY A 200 19.35 21.19 -11.74
C GLY A 200 18.07 20.48 -11.32
N GLU A 201 16.92 21.13 -11.58
CA GLU A 201 15.61 20.60 -11.25
C GLU A 201 15.51 19.19 -11.83
N SER A 202 15.52 18.18 -10.96
CA SER A 202 15.15 16.84 -11.39
C SER A 202 13.74 16.93 -11.94
N SER A 203 13.57 16.63 -13.22
CA SER A 203 12.27 16.68 -13.91
C SER A 203 11.30 15.60 -13.43
N ALA A 204 11.69 14.78 -12.45
CA ALA A 204 10.88 13.70 -11.91
C ALA A 204 9.97 14.20 -10.77
N CYS A 205 8.66 14.07 -10.96
CA CYS A 205 7.67 14.26 -9.90
C CYS A 205 7.28 12.91 -9.30
N TRP A 206 7.58 12.71 -8.02
CA TRP A 206 7.10 11.57 -7.26
C TRP A 206 5.73 11.83 -6.68
N GLU A 207 4.82 10.87 -6.88
CA GLU A 207 3.44 10.96 -6.45
C GLU A 207 3.02 9.68 -5.73
N TYR A 208 2.14 9.81 -4.74
CA TYR A 208 1.43 8.69 -4.12
C TYR A 208 -0.06 8.73 -4.48
N TYR A 209 -0.68 7.56 -4.55
CA TYR A 209 -2.12 7.47 -4.76
C TYR A 209 -2.85 7.63 -3.42
N ASP A 210 -3.54 8.75 -3.26
CA ASP A 210 -4.40 8.99 -2.10
C ASP A 210 -5.74 8.27 -2.29
N ILE A 211 -6.04 7.36 -1.36
CA ILE A 211 -7.24 6.51 -1.41
C ILE A 211 -8.50 7.33 -1.10
N GLU A 212 -8.41 8.36 -0.26
CA GLU A 212 -9.57 9.15 0.16
C GLU A 212 -10.04 10.06 -0.98
N THR A 213 -9.10 10.81 -1.57
CA THR A 213 -9.36 11.73 -2.68
C THR A 213 -9.37 11.04 -4.04
N LYS A 214 -8.85 9.79 -4.12
CA LYS A 214 -8.73 8.98 -5.34
C LYS A 214 -7.89 9.63 -6.44
N SER A 215 -6.98 10.52 -6.07
CA SER A 215 -6.07 11.21 -6.97
C SER A 215 -4.61 10.85 -6.66
N TRP A 216 -3.74 11.16 -7.61
CA TRP A 216 -2.29 11.16 -7.37
C TRP A 216 -1.91 12.49 -6.73
N VAL A 217 -1.25 12.41 -5.57
CA VAL A 217 -0.78 13.57 -4.79
C VAL A 217 0.74 13.57 -4.82
N ALA A 218 1.33 14.72 -5.12
CA ALA A 218 2.78 14.87 -5.14
C ALA A 218 3.35 14.79 -3.71
N TYR A 219 4.53 14.20 -3.57
CA TYR A 219 5.29 14.32 -2.32
C TYR A 219 5.75 15.78 -2.11
N PRO A 220 6.02 16.20 -0.86
CA PRO A 220 6.75 17.44 -0.58
C PRO A 220 8.09 17.49 -1.32
N ASP A 221 8.54 18.67 -1.72
CA ASP A 221 9.72 18.82 -2.59
C ASP A 221 11.00 18.30 -1.94
N GLU A 222 11.15 18.49 -0.62
CA GLU A 222 12.28 17.95 0.14
C GLU A 222 12.32 16.42 0.06
N LEU A 223 11.15 15.79 0.17
CA LEU A 223 11.03 14.33 0.04
C LEU A 223 11.21 13.88 -1.40
N LYS A 224 10.74 14.62 -2.41
CA LYS A 224 10.94 14.25 -3.82
C LYS A 224 12.43 14.14 -4.15
N VAL A 225 13.24 15.09 -3.70
CA VAL A 225 14.68 15.10 -3.93
C VAL A 225 15.34 13.88 -3.29
N ALA A 226 15.03 13.60 -2.02
CA ALA A 226 15.59 12.44 -1.32
C ALA A 226 15.15 11.11 -1.94
N ILE A 227 13.86 10.98 -2.31
CA ILE A 227 13.32 9.79 -2.98
C ILE A 227 14.04 9.56 -4.33
N GLU A 228 14.19 10.62 -5.14
CA GLU A 228 14.88 10.53 -6.43
C GLU A 228 16.37 10.22 -6.27
N ASP A 229 17.05 10.80 -5.27
CA ASP A 229 18.46 10.52 -5.00
C ASP A 229 18.65 9.02 -4.71
N VAL A 230 17.89 8.47 -3.75
CA VAL A 230 17.97 7.04 -3.41
C VAL A 230 17.59 6.15 -4.60
N TYR A 231 16.57 6.53 -5.37
CA TYR A 231 16.17 5.79 -6.57
C TYR A 231 17.26 5.80 -7.64
N SER A 232 17.89 6.94 -7.89
CA SER A 232 18.91 7.13 -8.93
C SER A 232 20.20 6.35 -8.66
N GLN A 233 20.48 6.04 -7.40
CA GLN A 233 21.60 5.18 -7.01
C GLN A 233 21.43 3.73 -7.51
N GLY A 234 20.25 3.35 -8.01
CA GLY A 234 19.99 2.06 -8.65
C GLY A 234 20.07 0.87 -7.68
N THR A 235 20.16 1.14 -6.38
CA THR A 235 20.03 0.13 -5.36
C THR A 235 18.55 -0.14 -5.16
N PHE A 236 18.15 -1.40 -4.95
CA PHE A 236 16.78 -1.72 -4.49
C PHE A 236 16.57 -1.26 -3.02
N ALA A 237 17.20 -0.16 -2.63
CA ALA A 237 17.16 0.41 -1.31
C ALA A 237 15.72 0.79 -0.95
N ARG A 238 15.46 0.79 0.35
CA ARG A 238 14.25 1.37 0.89
C ARG A 238 14.58 2.78 1.35
N TYR A 239 13.66 3.72 1.13
CA TYR A 239 13.77 5.06 1.65
C TYR A 239 12.79 5.24 2.81
N ALA A 240 13.29 5.42 4.03
CA ALA A 240 12.47 5.55 5.23
C ALA A 240 12.36 7.01 5.67
N PHE A 241 11.15 7.48 5.97
CA PHE A 241 10.89 8.88 6.33
C PHE A 241 9.69 9.03 7.28
N ARG A 242 9.49 10.24 7.80
CA ARG A 242 8.25 10.64 8.48
C ARG A 242 7.74 11.96 7.90
N PRO A 243 6.48 12.02 7.41
CA PRO A 243 5.88 13.28 6.96
C PRO A 243 6.00 14.38 8.01
N GLY A 244 6.49 15.55 7.62
CA GLY A 244 6.65 16.71 8.51
C GLY A 244 7.78 16.61 9.55
N CYS A 245 8.65 15.58 9.48
CA CYS A 245 9.76 15.42 10.42
C CYS A 245 11.03 14.94 9.69
N PRO A 246 11.84 15.86 9.14
CA PRO A 246 13.09 15.52 8.44
C PRO A 246 14.09 14.77 9.33
N ASP A 247 14.15 15.10 10.63
CA ASP A 247 15.06 14.47 11.58
C ASP A 247 14.83 12.96 11.77
N ALA A 248 13.68 12.44 11.32
CA ALA A 248 13.33 11.03 11.42
C ALA A 248 13.77 10.21 10.19
N GLU A 249 14.32 10.84 9.15
CA GLU A 249 14.75 10.20 7.90
C GLU A 249 15.80 9.10 8.18
N GLY A 250 15.53 7.89 7.65
CA GLY A 250 16.40 6.73 7.85
C GLY A 250 16.46 6.16 9.28
N ILE A 251 15.75 6.75 10.24
CA ILE A 251 15.76 6.28 11.65
C ILE A 251 14.67 5.24 11.86
N GLU A 252 15.04 3.98 12.05
CA GLU A 252 14.11 2.89 12.39
C GLU A 252 14.05 2.64 13.91
N GLU A 253 12.87 2.29 14.43
CA GLU A 253 12.68 1.86 15.82
C GLU A 253 12.86 0.34 15.93
N ASN A 254 13.59 -0.14 16.94
CA ASN A 254 13.73 -1.57 17.22
C ASN A 254 13.70 -1.84 18.75
N PRO A 255 12.72 -2.59 19.28
CA PRO A 255 11.59 -3.20 18.55
C PRO A 255 10.54 -2.15 18.15
N ILE A 256 9.78 -2.44 17.09
CA ILE A 256 8.68 -1.58 16.63
C ILE A 256 7.61 -1.52 17.72
N SER A 257 7.39 -0.35 18.31
CA SER A 257 6.33 -0.15 19.29
C SER A 257 4.96 0.04 18.63
N CYS A 258 3.86 -0.11 19.37
CA CYS A 258 2.53 0.21 18.84
C CYS A 258 2.30 1.73 18.65
N VAL A 259 3.16 2.57 19.24
CA VAL A 259 3.05 4.04 19.23
C VAL A 259 4.44 4.58 18.92
N PRO A 260 4.73 4.97 17.67
CA PRO A 260 6.08 5.36 17.27
C PRO A 260 6.58 6.54 18.09
N SER A 261 7.87 6.48 18.48
CA SER A 261 8.59 7.64 18.98
C SER A 261 8.52 8.80 17.99
N ASN A 262 8.65 10.06 18.43
CA ASN A 262 8.46 11.21 17.52
C ASN A 262 9.57 11.35 16.46
N ASN A 263 10.73 10.77 16.71
CA ASN A 263 11.96 10.91 15.91
C ASN A 263 12.28 9.68 15.06
N VAL A 264 11.32 8.78 14.85
CA VAL A 264 11.51 7.58 14.01
C VAL A 264 10.68 7.69 12.75
N SER A 265 11.23 7.16 11.65
CA SER A 265 10.54 7.00 10.38
C SER A 265 9.24 6.25 10.60
N THR A 266 8.17 6.71 9.96
CA THR A 266 6.84 6.09 10.01
C THR A 266 6.43 5.54 8.65
N HIS A 267 7.18 5.88 7.60
CA HIS A 267 6.99 5.49 6.23
C HIS A 267 8.25 4.85 5.65
N SER A 268 8.09 3.94 4.69
CA SER A 268 9.19 3.32 3.95
C SER A 268 8.77 3.10 2.50
N ILE A 269 9.44 3.74 1.56
CA ILE A 269 9.27 3.55 0.12
C ILE A 269 10.08 2.35 -0.34
N CYS A 270 9.42 1.41 -1.00
CA CYS A 270 10.02 0.25 -1.63
C CYS A 270 9.95 0.39 -3.15
N PHE A 271 11.08 0.77 -3.77
CA PHE A 271 11.16 1.07 -5.21
C PHE A 271 10.90 -0.14 -6.10
N SER A 272 11.31 -1.35 -5.68
CA SER A 272 11.06 -2.58 -6.45
C SER A 272 9.57 -2.84 -6.69
N HIS A 273 8.71 -2.39 -5.77
CA HIS A 273 7.27 -2.60 -5.82
C HIS A 273 6.49 -1.32 -6.13
N MET A 274 7.14 -0.16 -6.14
CA MET A 274 6.50 1.15 -6.27
C MET A 274 5.39 1.32 -5.23
N ILE A 275 5.71 1.10 -3.95
CA ILE A 275 4.79 1.27 -2.81
C ILE A 275 5.46 2.09 -1.69
N ASP A 276 4.69 2.97 -1.05
CA ASP A 276 5.01 3.60 0.23
C ASP A 276 4.26 2.89 1.36
N HIS A 277 5.01 2.37 2.33
CA HIS A 277 4.51 1.62 3.49
C HIS A 277 4.50 2.47 4.74
N GLN A 278 3.36 2.58 5.41
CA GLN A 278 3.32 3.02 6.79
C GLN A 278 3.80 1.88 7.71
N ILE A 279 5.01 2.02 8.28
CA ILE A 279 5.75 0.98 9.01
C ILE A 279 4.91 0.37 10.15
N TYR A 280 4.25 1.21 10.94
CA TYR A 280 3.56 0.79 12.18
C TYR A 280 2.17 0.20 11.94
N THR A 281 1.54 0.55 10.82
CA THR A 281 0.24 0.00 10.49
C THR A 281 0.32 -1.09 9.44
N GLY A 282 1.42 -1.19 8.70
CA GLY A 282 1.55 -2.06 7.54
C GLY A 282 0.73 -1.62 6.33
N ALA A 283 0.07 -0.45 6.38
CA ALA A 283 -0.70 0.04 5.24
C ALA A 283 0.24 0.49 4.10
N GLY A 284 -0.05 0.05 2.88
CA GLY A 284 0.68 0.46 1.68
C GLY A 284 -0.15 1.33 0.75
N ARG A 285 0.49 2.28 0.05
CA ARG A 285 -0.10 3.03 -1.06
C ARG A 285 0.81 2.99 -2.29
N LYS A 286 0.19 2.91 -3.48
CA LYS A 286 0.93 2.92 -4.75
C LYS A 286 1.65 4.26 -4.89
N ILE A 287 2.89 4.22 -5.35
CA ILE A 287 3.62 5.41 -5.77
C ILE A 287 3.91 5.32 -7.26
N ARG A 288 4.20 6.47 -7.87
CA ARG A 288 4.73 6.52 -9.24
C ARG A 288 5.73 7.65 -9.36
N ARG A 289 6.63 7.48 -10.32
CA ARG A 289 7.53 8.52 -10.81
C ARG A 289 6.97 9.00 -12.14
N ARG A 290 6.68 10.29 -12.25
CA ARG A 290 6.23 10.93 -13.48
C ARG A 290 7.35 11.82 -14.00
N GLU A 291 7.78 11.60 -15.24
CA GLU A 291 8.68 12.53 -15.92
C GLU A 291 7.86 13.73 -16.38
N VAL A 292 8.22 14.91 -15.90
CA VAL A 292 7.65 16.17 -16.35
C VAL A 292 8.47 16.60 -17.57
N GLU A 293 7.87 16.57 -18.74
CA GLU A 293 8.49 17.21 -19.90
C GLU A 293 8.64 18.69 -19.60
N ILE A 294 9.89 19.14 -19.50
CA ILE A 294 10.20 20.57 -19.47
C ILE A 294 9.84 21.06 -20.86
N VAL A 295 8.62 21.56 -21.02
CA VAL A 295 8.24 22.28 -22.22
C VAL A 295 9.10 23.53 -22.19
N GLU A 296 10.19 23.53 -22.97
CA GLU A 296 10.99 24.73 -23.18
C GLU A 296 10.00 25.85 -23.52
N PRO A 297 9.96 26.95 -22.74
CA PRO A 297 9.01 28.01 -22.99
C PRO A 297 9.24 28.45 -24.43
N GLU A 298 8.27 28.17 -25.33
CA GLU A 298 8.39 28.45 -26.76
C GLU A 298 8.99 29.85 -26.87
N ALA A 299 10.26 29.93 -27.30
CA ALA A 299 11.06 31.15 -27.20
C ALA A 299 10.20 32.28 -27.74
N ALA A 300 9.74 33.16 -26.83
CA ALA A 300 8.57 33.99 -27.05
C ALA A 300 8.71 34.65 -28.42
N LYS A 301 7.97 34.16 -29.42
CA LYS A 301 8.14 34.60 -30.81
C LYS A 301 8.06 36.13 -30.74
N PRO A 302 9.11 36.85 -31.17
CA PRO A 302 9.17 38.29 -30.97
C PRO A 302 7.86 38.86 -31.50
N LYS A 303 7.06 39.46 -30.60
CA LYS A 303 5.78 40.06 -30.97
C LYS A 303 6.06 40.93 -32.18
N ARG A 304 5.56 40.53 -33.37
CA ARG A 304 5.69 41.33 -34.59
C ARG A 304 5.26 42.74 -34.18
N LYS A 305 6.19 43.70 -34.24
CA LYS A 305 5.85 45.11 -34.06
C LYS A 305 4.75 45.37 -35.09
N PHE A 306 3.52 45.56 -34.63
CA PHE A 306 2.45 46.07 -35.48
C PHE A 306 2.97 47.41 -35.98
N GLY A 307 3.37 47.45 -37.25
CA GLY A 307 3.79 48.69 -37.88
C GLY A 307 2.66 49.70 -37.73
N CYS A 308 2.96 50.88 -37.21
CA CYS A 308 2.04 52.00 -37.24
C CYS A 308 1.58 52.19 -38.68
N VAL A 309 0.30 51.93 -38.93
CA VAL A 309 -0.34 52.27 -40.20
C VAL A 309 -0.36 53.81 -40.27
N PRO A 310 0.25 54.44 -41.29
CA PRO A 310 0.13 55.88 -41.44
C PRO A 310 -1.32 56.22 -41.80
N LEU A 311 -1.94 57.08 -40.97
CA LEU A 311 -3.19 57.76 -41.27
C LEU A 311 -2.97 58.71 -42.45
N CYS A 312 -3.25 58.24 -43.67
CA CYS A 312 -3.44 59.10 -44.83
C CYS A 312 -4.94 59.30 -45.09
N GLY A 313 -5.38 60.56 -45.04
CA GLY A 313 -6.70 61.04 -45.44
C GLY A 313 -6.80 62.52 -45.06
N ALA A 314 -6.26 63.43 -45.88
CA ALA A 314 -6.91 64.07 -47.02
C ALA A 314 -8.01 65.06 -46.58
N MET A 315 -7.60 66.32 -46.40
CA MET A 315 -8.44 67.49 -46.61
C MET A 315 -8.07 68.09 -47.98
N GLU A 316 -9.10 68.60 -48.64
CA GLU A 316 -9.16 69.35 -49.91
C GLU A 316 -9.40 68.54 -51.20
#